data_AF-A0A0Z8ISA5-F1
#
_entry.id   AF-A0A0Z8ISA5-F1
#
_cell.length_a   1.000
_cell.length_b   1.000
_cell.length_c   1.000
_cell.angle_alpha   90.00
_cell.angle_beta   90.00
_cell.angle_gamma   90.00
#
_symmetry.space_group_name_H-M   'P 1'
#
loop_
_entity.id
_entity.type
_entity.pdbx_description
1 polymer ?
#
loop_
_entity_poly.entity_id
_entity_poly.type
_entity_poly.pdbx_seq_one_letter_code
_entity_poly.pdbx_strand_id
1 'polypeptide(L)'
;MIREDLNSFYQKVAEGAERERIENRKQLHEDLKTIREQAEKRIQERQSIIDKVSELYVADEQRERQKLLEKQKQDLITKAEEEAERSLGLQSEKTKKLDDAWRSLARELGPKEW
;
A
#
# COMPACT_ATOMS: atom_id res chain seq x y z
N MET A 1 -37.84 45.61 54.29
CA MET A 1 -38.45 45.82 52.97
C MET A 1 -37.44 46.15 51.87
N ILE A 2 -37.03 47.40 51.61
CA ILE A 2 -36.20 47.72 50.41
C ILE A 2 -34.87 46.94 50.32
N ARG A 3 -34.20 46.66 51.45
CA ARG A 3 -32.95 45.87 51.48
C ARG A 3 -33.15 44.37 51.22
N GLU A 4 -34.28 43.80 51.62
CA GLU A 4 -34.56 42.37 51.45
C GLU A 4 -34.90 42.05 49.98
N ASP A 5 -35.64 42.95 49.32
CA ASP A 5 -35.96 42.85 47.90
C ASP A 5 -34.71 42.97 47.02
N LEU A 6 -33.77 43.84 47.40
CA LEU A 6 -32.49 44.01 46.70
C LEU A 6 -31.60 42.75 46.82
N ASN A 7 -31.55 42.15 48.01
CA ASN A 7 -30.81 40.88 48.23
C ASN A 7 -31.42 39.73 47.42
N SER A 8 -32.75 39.62 47.39
CA SER A 8 -33.44 38.59 46.58
C SER A 8 -33.16 38.76 45.08
N PHE A 9 -33.11 40.00 44.60
CA PHE A 9 -32.75 40.29 43.21
C PHE A 9 -31.32 39.83 42.86
N TYR A 10 -30.33 40.19 43.69
CA TYR A 10 -28.95 39.77 43.45
C TYR A 10 -28.75 38.25 43.52
N GLN A 11 -29.46 37.56 44.41
CA GLN A 11 -29.43 36.10 44.47
C GLN A 11 -29.97 35.46 43.18
N LYS A 12 -31.10 35.95 42.65
CA LYS A 12 -31.66 35.45 41.38
C LYS A 12 -30.73 35.71 40.19
N VAL A 13 -30.05 36.85 40.16
CA VAL A 13 -29.05 37.15 39.12
C VAL A 13 -27.85 36.22 39.21
N ALA A 14 -27.34 35.96 40.42
CA ALA A 14 -26.23 35.03 40.64
C ALA A 14 -26.60 33.58 40.26
N GLU A 15 -27.80 33.13 40.63
CA GLU A 15 -28.31 31.81 40.23
C GLU A 15 -28.49 31.69 38.71
N GLY A 16 -29.00 32.74 38.05
CA GLY A 16 -29.11 32.79 36.60
C GLY A 16 -27.75 32.68 35.91
N ALA A 17 -26.77 33.46 36.37
CA ALA A 17 -25.41 33.43 35.83
C ALA A 17 -24.72 32.07 36.04
N GLU A 18 -24.97 31.40 37.17
CA GLU A 18 -24.39 30.08 37.41
C GLU A 18 -25.05 28.99 36.55
N ARG A 19 -26.37 29.06 36.33
CA ARG A 19 -27.06 28.17 35.39
C ARG A 19 -26.52 28.32 33.97
N GLU A 20 -26.36 29.55 33.50
CA GLU A 20 -25.81 29.84 32.18
C GLU A 20 -24.37 29.34 32.05
N ARG A 21 -23.54 29.50 33.09
CA ARG A 21 -22.18 28.93 33.11
C ARG A 21 -22.19 27.41 33.02
N ILE A 22 -23.08 26.73 33.74
CA ILE A 22 -23.19 25.28 33.70
C ILE A 22 -23.61 24.83 32.30
N GLU A 23 -24.57 25.50 31.69
CA GLU A 23 -25.06 25.19 30.35
C GLU A 23 -23.99 25.42 29.28
N ASN A 24 -23.29 26.57 29.34
CA ASN A 24 -22.16 26.86 28.46
C ASN A 24 -21.02 25.84 28.61
N ARG A 25 -20.73 25.39 29.84
CA ARG A 25 -19.73 24.34 30.07
C ARG A 25 -20.14 23.00 29.48
N LYS A 26 -21.41 22.64 29.59
CA LYS A 26 -21.95 21.41 28.98
C LYS A 26 -21.86 21.48 27.47
N GLN A 27 -22.27 22.60 26.87
CA GLN A 27 -22.19 22.79 25.42
C GLN A 27 -20.75 22.72 24.92
N LEU A 28 -19.83 23.44 25.57
CA LEU A 28 -18.41 23.38 25.24
C LEU A 28 -17.85 21.95 25.33
N HIS A 29 -18.29 21.17 26.32
CA HIS A 29 -17.85 19.78 26.46
C HIS A 29 -18.33 18.90 25.30
N GLU A 30 -19.59 19.04 24.88
CA GLU A 30 -20.13 18.31 23.72
C GLU A 30 -19.47 18.72 22.40
N ASP A 31 -19.19 20.02 22.22
CA ASP A 31 -18.47 20.52 21.05
C ASP A 31 -17.05 19.93 20.99
N LEU A 32 -16.32 19.95 22.11
CA LEU A 32 -14.98 19.36 22.21
C LEU A 32 -14.99 17.84 21.97
N LYS A 33 -16.00 17.14 22.48
CA LYS A 33 -16.19 15.71 22.24
C LYS A 33 -16.40 15.43 20.75
N THR A 34 -17.25 16.21 20.09
CA THR A 34 -17.51 16.09 18.65
C THR A 34 -16.23 16.31 17.84
N ILE A 35 -15.46 17.35 18.15
CA ILE A 35 -14.18 17.64 17.49
C ILE A 35 -13.20 16.48 17.68
N ARG A 36 -13.13 15.92 18.90
CA ARG A 36 -12.28 14.78 19.21
C ARG A 36 -12.66 13.54 18.39
N GLU A 37 -13.94 13.20 18.34
CA GLU A 37 -14.44 12.05 17.56
C GLU A 37 -14.14 12.20 16.07
N GLN A 38 -14.29 13.41 15.51
CA GLN A 38 -13.94 13.68 14.12
C GLN A 38 -12.43 13.57 13.87
N ALA A 39 -11.61 14.05 14.80
CA ALA A 39 -10.16 13.93 14.71
C ALA A 39 -9.71 12.47 14.78
N GLU A 40 -10.28 11.67 15.71
CA GLU A 40 -9.99 10.25 15.85
C GLU A 40 -10.35 9.47 14.58
N LYS A 41 -11.53 9.73 13.98
CA LYS A 41 -11.90 9.14 12.67
C LYS A 41 -10.90 9.47 11.57
N ARG A 42 -10.50 10.74 11.44
CA ARG A 42 -9.51 11.16 10.44
C ARG A 42 -8.14 10.51 10.64
N ILE A 43 -7.72 10.32 11.89
CA ILE A 43 -6.47 9.63 12.22
C ILE A 43 -6.57 8.15 11.79
N GLN A 44 -7.68 7.48 12.12
CA GLN A 44 -7.90 6.07 11.75
C GLN A 44 -7.93 5.89 10.22
N GLU A 45 -8.63 6.76 9.49
CA GLU A 45 -8.68 6.72 8.03
C GLU A 45 -7.28 6.89 7.41
N ARG A 46 -6.48 7.84 7.92
CA ARG A 46 -5.10 8.05 7.45
C ARG A 46 -4.20 6.86 7.77
N GLN A 47 -4.33 6.28 8.96
CA GLN A 47 -3.56 5.10 9.33
C GLN A 47 -3.87 3.92 8.39
N SER A 48 -5.16 3.68 8.10
CA SER A 48 -5.54 2.62 7.16
C SER A 48 -4.96 2.80 5.76
N ILE A 49 -4.85 4.05 5.29
CA ILE A 49 -4.20 4.36 4.00
C ILE A 49 -2.70 4.05 4.06
N ILE A 50 -2.02 4.46 5.13
CA ILE A 50 -0.60 4.21 5.33
C ILE A 50 -0.31 2.70 5.38
N ASP A 51 -1.13 1.95 6.09
CA ASP A 51 -0.99 0.50 6.22
C ASP A 51 -1.14 -0.18 4.84
N LYS A 52 -2.16 0.19 4.06
CA LYS A 52 -2.35 -0.32 2.69
C LYS A 52 -1.20 0.01 1.75
N VAL A 53 -0.70 1.24 1.80
CA VAL A 53 0.45 1.64 0.98
C VAL A 53 1.70 0.85 1.37
N SER A 54 1.90 0.61 2.66
CA SER A 54 3.03 -0.16 3.17
C SER A 54 2.96 -1.63 2.72
N GLU A 55 1.77 -2.25 2.77
CA GLU A 55 1.54 -3.61 2.27
C GLU A 55 1.85 -3.73 0.77
N LEU A 56 1.38 -2.77 -0.05
CA LEU A 56 1.65 -2.75 -1.48
C LEU A 56 3.15 -2.60 -1.77
N TYR A 57 3.83 -1.70 -1.06
CA TYR A 57 5.26 -1.48 -1.22
C TYR A 57 6.07 -2.75 -0.92
N VAL A 58 5.76 -3.43 0.19
CA VAL A 58 6.42 -4.69 0.56
C VAL A 58 6.15 -5.78 -0.47
N ALA A 59 4.92 -5.90 -0.96
CA ALA A 59 4.56 -6.89 -1.97
C ALA A 59 5.31 -6.64 -3.30
N ASP A 60 5.43 -5.39 -3.72
CA ASP A 60 6.17 -5.03 -4.94
C ASP A 60 7.68 -5.26 -4.78
N GLU A 61 8.26 -4.92 -3.62
CA GLU A 61 9.68 -5.20 -3.34
C GLU A 61 9.98 -6.71 -3.39
N GLN A 62 9.09 -7.53 -2.81
CA GLN A 62 9.22 -8.99 -2.87
C GLN A 62 9.14 -9.51 -4.31
N ARG A 63 8.21 -8.99 -5.12
CA ARG A 63 8.08 -9.36 -6.53
C ARG A 63 9.32 -8.99 -7.33
N GLU A 64 9.84 -7.78 -7.16
CA GLU A 64 11.05 -7.33 -7.86
C GLU A 64 12.27 -8.16 -7.44
N ARG A 65 12.39 -8.48 -6.15
CA ARG A 65 13.44 -9.38 -5.67
C ARG A 65 13.35 -10.78 -6.29
N GLN A 66 12.13 -11.34 -6.40
CA GLN A 66 11.93 -12.64 -7.05
C GLN A 66 12.28 -12.60 -8.53
N LYS A 67 11.86 -11.56 -9.26
CA LYS A 67 12.22 -11.37 -10.67
C LYS A 67 13.74 -11.29 -10.85
N LEU A 68 14.43 -10.56 -9.98
CA LEU A 68 15.88 -10.44 -10.04
C LEU A 68 16.57 -11.79 -9.79
N LEU A 69 16.12 -12.54 -8.78
CA LEU A 69 16.65 -13.88 -8.49
C LEU A 69 16.42 -14.84 -9.65
N GLU A 70 15.23 -14.81 -10.26
CA GLU A 70 14.91 -15.69 -11.38
C GLU A 70 15.74 -15.35 -12.62
N LYS A 71 15.92 -14.05 -12.90
CA LYS A 71 16.84 -13.60 -13.94
C LYS A 71 18.27 -14.07 -13.68
N GLN A 72 18.77 -13.93 -12.46
CA GLN A 72 20.13 -14.38 -12.11
C GLN A 72 20.29 -15.90 -12.24
N LYS A 73 19.27 -16.69 -11.85
CA LYS A 73 19.29 -18.14 -12.08
C LYS A 73 19.34 -18.47 -13.55
N GLN A 74 18.51 -17.81 -14.37
CA GLN A 74 18.49 -18.04 -15.81
C GLN A 74 19.84 -17.67 -16.46
N ASP A 75 20.45 -16.57 -16.03
CA ASP A 75 21.78 -16.15 -16.49
C ASP A 75 22.86 -17.18 -16.11
N LEU A 76 22.79 -17.76 -14.91
CA LEU A 76 23.69 -18.83 -14.47
C LEU A 76 23.49 -20.13 -15.24
N ILE A 77 22.24 -20.54 -15.48
CA ILE A 77 21.91 -21.71 -16.31
C ILE A 77 22.46 -21.50 -17.72
N THR A 78 22.21 -20.33 -18.32
CA THR A 78 22.71 -20.00 -19.66
C THR A 78 24.22 -20.08 -19.73
N LYS A 79 24.94 -19.52 -18.74
CA LYS A 79 26.41 -19.62 -18.67
C LYS A 79 26.89 -21.06 -18.53
N ALA A 80 26.23 -21.86 -17.68
CA ALA A 80 26.58 -23.26 -17.49
C ALA A 80 26.34 -24.08 -18.76
N GLU A 81 25.24 -23.82 -19.47
CA GLU A 81 24.96 -24.42 -20.78
C GLU A 81 26.03 -24.03 -21.79
N GLU A 82 26.33 -22.74 -21.97
CA GLU A 82 27.38 -22.26 -22.89
C GLU A 82 28.76 -22.86 -22.58
N GLU A 83 29.11 -23.00 -21.29
CA GLU A 83 30.35 -23.64 -20.88
C GLU A 83 30.35 -25.13 -21.20
N ALA A 84 29.25 -25.85 -20.92
CA ALA A 84 29.11 -27.27 -21.28
C ALA A 84 29.15 -27.51 -22.79
N GLU A 85 28.59 -26.61 -23.62
CA GLU A 85 28.72 -26.72 -25.07
C GLU A 85 30.18 -26.59 -25.51
N ARG A 86 30.90 -25.61 -24.95
CA ARG A 86 32.30 -25.35 -25.31
C ARG A 86 33.23 -26.46 -24.83
N SER A 87 33.05 -26.95 -23.61
CA SER A 87 33.99 -27.89 -22.99
C SER A 87 33.68 -29.36 -23.29
N LEU A 88 32.40 -29.71 -23.44
CA LEU A 88 31.95 -31.10 -23.60
C LEU A 88 31.37 -31.38 -25.00
N GLY A 89 31.21 -30.37 -25.85
CA GLY A 89 30.59 -30.52 -27.17
C GLY A 89 29.11 -30.91 -27.11
N LEU A 90 28.47 -30.74 -25.95
CA LEU A 90 27.05 -31.04 -25.76
C LEU A 90 26.22 -29.88 -26.30
N GLN A 91 25.24 -30.14 -27.17
CA GLN A 91 24.32 -29.08 -27.59
C GLN A 91 23.34 -28.72 -26.46
N SER A 92 23.33 -27.45 -26.07
CA SER A 92 22.32 -26.83 -25.21
C SER A 92 20.94 -26.89 -25.86
N GLU A 93 19.91 -26.70 -25.05
CA GLU A 93 18.54 -26.69 -25.53
C GLU A 93 18.28 -25.54 -26.52
N LYS A 94 18.96 -24.41 -26.34
CA LYS A 94 18.91 -23.27 -27.25
C LYS A 94 19.48 -23.61 -28.63
N THR A 95 20.64 -24.26 -28.67
CA THR A 95 21.31 -24.63 -29.92
C THR A 95 20.53 -25.71 -30.66
N LYS A 96 19.92 -26.65 -29.93
CA LYS A 96 18.97 -27.62 -30.51
C LYS A 96 17.76 -26.95 -31.15
N LYS A 97 17.13 -25.99 -30.46
CA LYS A 97 15.98 -25.23 -31.00
C LYS A 97 16.35 -24.42 -32.25
N LEU A 98 17.56 -23.86 -32.29
CA LEU A 98 18.06 -23.17 -33.48
C LEU A 98 18.27 -24.14 -34.64
N ASP A 99 18.90 -25.29 -34.41
CA ASP A 99 19.09 -26.32 -35.43
C ASP A 99 17.75 -26.82 -35.98
N ASP A 100 16.76 -27.03 -35.12
CA ASP A 100 15.42 -27.45 -35.52
C ASP A 100 14.70 -26.37 -36.34
N ALA A 101 14.83 -25.09 -35.96
CA ALA A 101 14.28 -23.97 -36.73
C ALA A 101 14.93 -23.87 -38.11
N TRP A 102 16.25 -24.02 -38.20
CA TRP A 102 16.97 -24.06 -39.47
C TRP A 102 16.55 -25.24 -40.34
N ARG A 103 16.35 -26.43 -39.75
CA ARG A 103 15.84 -27.61 -40.47
C ARG A 103 14.43 -27.40 -40.98
N SER A 104 13.58 -26.71 -40.21
CA SER A 104 12.21 -26.37 -40.65
C SER A 104 12.25 -25.40 -41.83
N LEU A 105 13.05 -24.33 -41.73
CA LEU A 105 13.21 -23.34 -42.80
C LEU A 105 13.78 -23.97 -44.09
N ALA A 106 14.76 -24.87 -43.95
CA ALA A 106 15.35 -25.58 -45.09
C ALA A 106 14.35 -26.53 -45.78
N ARG A 107 13.39 -27.12 -45.05
CA ARG A 107 12.31 -27.92 -45.66
C ARG A 107 11.29 -27.05 -46.39
N GLU A 108 11.02 -25.85 -45.90
CA GLU A 108 10.10 -24.90 -46.56
C GLU A 108 10.69 -24.30 -47.83
N LEU A 109 12.01 -24.08 -47.86
CA LEU A 109 12.74 -23.51 -48.99
C LEU A 109 13.34 -24.55 -49.95
N GLY A 110 13.34 -25.83 -49.58
CA GLY A 110 13.82 -26.92 -50.43
C GLY A 110 12.97 -27.08 -51.69
N PRO A 111 13.55 -27.57 -52.81
CA PRO A 111 12.81 -27.69 -54.06
C PRO A 111 11.57 -28.56 -53.83
N LYS A 112 10.39 -27.99 -54.08
CA LYS A 112 9.18 -28.78 -54.28
C LYS A 112 9.48 -29.66 -55.48
N GLU A 113 9.64 -30.96 -55.28
CA GLU A 113 9.64 -31.91 -56.39
C GLU A 113 8.26 -31.80 -57.07
N TRP A 114 8.26 -31.54 -58.37
CA TRP A 114 7.07 -31.49 -59.24
C TRP A 114 6.87 -32.86 -59.86
#